data_AF-A0A0P0N2U7-F1
#
_entry.id   AF-A0A0P0N2U7-F1
#
_cell.length_a   1.000
_cell.length_b   1.000
_cell.length_c   1.000
_cell.angle_alpha   90.00
_cell.angle_beta   90.00
_cell.angle_gamma   90.00
#
_symmetry.space_group_name_H-M   'P 1'
#
loop_
_entity.id
_entity.type
_entity.pdbx_description
1 polymer ?
#
loop_
_entity_poly.entity_id
_entity_poly.type
_entity_poly.pdbx_seq_one_letter_code
_entity_poly.pdbx_strand_id
1 'polypeptide(L)'
;MDATENEDIETKMTGVVTVTTTTTVLEENKLMQDNFQWEPPVVKWSWKWIELGWRGLVDVETTKLLSKGCRFDPGVFNESAVRCSLLQAPAFTRLARALAENSSSILETAARVAVWTALHTKYIPDGEGVEYVYTPAETLTRGGGDCEDRALLEAALLIAAGIDNVVLVSFEFNDTDIGHVEAGVIVNGTLYLLPPVNVSLPLELEDYAGYMSLQGYRLASVKVYNVKVSRNDGALVIRVGAEELRPPMPPTEPWRPPRAYLDVLETEVLQLIEGLYGKPPCPGFVQRVVDWMAGYLPEQEPPMIPVGYYMYAVPITLYKSKPLSYAIVEARIYLASMLAQGLDHWLREENHWCVVVHAEAENVEMQLFRYTPGGALKAYTGLAPATVLHVFSGPWLPWFTANVTLEDGRLVIYSKNNITSILVYGAGIGDDLVELVGVAKPGAFYPGLETVEALNWTTEYNGSLIVIEYSKLLGAVEEKASRLGVEPPFLLVVWSGDRELYEMLLVPRDNGG
;
A
#
# COMPACT_ATOMS: atom_id res chain seq x y z
N MET A 1 -59.37 11.17 51.54
CA MET A 1 -58.80 12.37 52.20
C MET A 1 -57.71 12.89 51.30
N ASP A 2 -58.03 13.13 50.03
CA ASP A 2 -58.88 14.22 49.49
C ASP A 2 -57.91 15.36 49.13
N ALA A 3 -57.57 15.57 47.85
CA ALA A 3 -58.42 16.17 46.80
C ALA A 3 -58.76 17.63 47.20
N THR A 4 -58.53 18.66 46.40
CA THR A 4 -58.98 18.91 45.02
C THR A 4 -58.45 20.32 44.63
N GLU A 5 -57.94 20.54 43.40
CA GLU A 5 -58.59 21.21 42.25
C GLU A 5 -58.68 22.76 42.37
N ASN A 6 -58.74 23.58 41.33
CA ASN A 6 -58.64 23.48 39.86
C ASN A 6 -58.53 24.91 39.30
N GLU A 7 -58.43 24.96 37.97
CA GLU A 7 -58.83 26.02 37.02
C GLU A 7 -57.63 26.58 36.25
N ASP A 8 -57.35 26.04 35.06
CA ASP A 8 -58.06 26.15 33.77
C ASP A 8 -57.56 27.35 32.98
N ILE A 9 -57.06 27.06 31.76
CA ILE A 9 -57.48 27.71 30.51
C ILE A 9 -56.98 26.82 29.36
N GLU A 10 -57.95 26.33 28.60
CA GLU A 10 -57.78 25.70 27.29
C GLU A 10 -57.15 26.67 26.28
N THR A 11 -56.26 26.18 25.41
CA THR A 11 -56.47 26.38 23.97
C THR A 11 -55.81 25.28 23.15
N LYS A 12 -56.63 24.63 22.33
CA LYS A 12 -56.26 23.66 21.30
C LYS A 12 -55.34 24.29 20.25
N MET A 13 -54.31 23.57 19.81
CA MET A 13 -54.11 23.33 18.38
C MET A 13 -53.25 22.09 18.12
N THR A 14 -53.73 21.32 17.16
CA THR A 14 -53.25 20.05 16.62
C THR A 14 -51.87 20.17 15.97
N GLY A 15 -50.99 19.19 16.24
CA GLY A 15 -49.74 19.02 15.50
C GLY A 15 -48.95 17.83 16.02
N VAL A 16 -49.15 16.67 15.39
CA VAL A 16 -48.29 15.49 15.55
C VAL A 16 -46.96 15.80 14.89
N VAL A 17 -45.87 15.82 15.65
CA VAL A 17 -44.50 15.70 15.13
C VAL A 17 -43.82 14.57 15.88
N THR A 18 -43.79 13.41 15.24
CA THR A 18 -42.94 12.29 15.61
C THR A 18 -41.50 12.70 15.35
N VAL A 19 -40.67 12.64 16.39
CA VAL A 19 -39.22 12.74 16.26
C VAL A 19 -38.72 11.42 15.70
N THR A 20 -38.26 11.44 14.45
CA THR A 20 -37.47 10.35 13.88
C THR A 20 -36.07 10.90 13.64
N THR A 21 -35.14 10.49 14.50
CA THR A 21 -33.70 10.63 14.30
C THR A 21 -33.24 9.74 13.16
N THR A 22 -32.76 10.31 12.05
CA THR A 22 -31.67 9.72 11.25
C THR A 22 -31.20 10.64 10.12
N THR A 23 -29.91 10.50 9.79
CA THR A 23 -29.20 10.85 8.54
C THR A 23 -28.69 12.28 8.34
N THR A 24 -27.44 12.52 8.75
CA THR A 24 -26.58 13.64 8.30
C THR A 24 -25.21 13.18 7.77
N VAL A 25 -25.03 11.90 7.45
CA VAL A 25 -23.72 11.35 6.99
C VAL A 25 -23.64 11.16 5.47
N LEU A 26 -24.73 11.35 4.73
CA LEU A 26 -24.78 11.04 3.28
C LEU A 26 -24.58 12.24 2.35
N GLU A 27 -24.62 13.49 2.84
CA GLU A 27 -24.47 14.67 1.96
C GLU A 27 -23.01 15.12 1.74
N GLU A 28 -22.08 14.80 2.65
CA GLU A 28 -20.66 15.15 2.45
C GLU A 28 -19.95 14.27 1.40
N ASN A 29 -20.40 13.03 1.19
CA ASN A 29 -19.81 12.14 0.17
C ASN A 29 -20.23 12.48 -1.27
N LYS A 30 -21.36 13.18 -1.45
CA LYS A 30 -21.85 13.51 -2.79
C LYS A 30 -21.13 14.71 -3.41
N LEU A 31 -20.59 15.60 -2.59
CA LEU A 31 -19.83 16.78 -3.05
C LEU A 31 -18.40 16.45 -3.51
N MET A 32 -17.85 15.28 -3.16
CA MET A 32 -16.54 14.84 -3.65
C MET A 32 -16.61 14.06 -4.97
N GLN A 33 -17.77 13.49 -5.35
CA GLN A 33 -17.88 12.65 -6.54
C GLN A 33 -18.18 13.43 -7.84
N ASP A 34 -18.84 14.59 -7.75
CA ASP A 34 -19.39 15.25 -8.95
C ASP A 34 -18.42 16.20 -9.70
N ASN A 35 -17.14 16.30 -9.32
CA ASN A 35 -16.17 17.21 -9.98
C ASN A 35 -14.85 16.57 -10.43
N PHE A 36 -14.73 15.23 -10.48
CA PHE A 36 -13.49 14.57 -10.86
C PHE A 36 -13.69 13.53 -11.98
N GLN A 37 -14.01 14.00 -13.19
CA GLN A 37 -13.77 13.21 -14.40
C GLN A 37 -12.28 13.33 -14.77
N TRP A 38 -11.48 12.44 -14.21
CA TRP A 38 -10.08 12.24 -14.61
C TRP A 38 -9.99 10.96 -15.44
N GLU A 39 -9.67 11.10 -16.73
CA GLU A 39 -9.21 9.97 -17.55
C GLU A 39 -7.71 9.78 -17.27
N PRO A 40 -7.25 8.61 -16.77
CA PRO A 40 -5.84 8.40 -16.50
C PRO A 40 -5.04 8.35 -17.81
N PRO A 41 -4.04 9.23 -18.02
CA PRO A 41 -2.98 8.88 -18.95
C PRO A 41 -2.26 7.67 -18.36
N VAL A 42 -2.32 6.54 -19.04
CA VAL A 42 -1.49 5.35 -18.76
C VAL A 42 -0.03 5.75 -19.02
N VAL A 43 0.60 6.36 -18.02
CA VAL A 43 2.01 6.76 -18.09
C VAL A 43 2.84 5.50 -17.93
N LYS A 44 3.36 5.00 -19.06
CA LYS A 44 4.46 4.04 -19.07
C LYS A 44 5.64 4.69 -18.37
N TRP A 45 5.90 4.30 -17.12
CA TRP A 45 7.18 4.51 -16.46
C TRP A 45 8.24 3.81 -17.30
N SER A 46 8.88 4.52 -18.22
CA SER A 46 9.98 3.93 -18.97
C SER A 46 11.17 3.80 -18.02
N TRP A 47 11.45 2.59 -17.55
CA TRP A 47 12.63 2.21 -16.74
C TRP A 47 13.99 2.64 -17.33
N LYS A 48 14.00 3.23 -18.53
CA LYS A 48 15.12 3.88 -19.21
C LYS A 48 15.86 4.93 -18.35
N TRP A 49 15.23 5.45 -17.29
CA TRP A 49 15.82 6.44 -16.38
C TRP A 49 16.92 5.89 -15.46
N ILE A 50 16.90 4.59 -15.13
CA ILE A 50 17.92 3.96 -14.27
C ILE A 50 19.25 3.77 -15.03
N GLU A 51 19.22 3.68 -16.37
CA GLU A 51 20.42 3.45 -17.19
C GLU A 51 21.06 4.76 -17.73
N LEU A 52 20.31 5.86 -17.80
CA LEU A 52 20.83 7.15 -18.26
C LEU A 52 21.62 7.82 -17.12
N GLY A 53 22.93 7.56 -17.06
CA GLY A 53 23.82 8.18 -16.09
C GLY A 53 23.62 9.70 -15.99
N TRP A 54 23.41 10.20 -14.77
CA TRP A 54 23.08 11.60 -14.45
C TRP A 54 24.06 12.64 -15.04
N ARG A 55 25.26 12.21 -15.40
CA ARG A 55 26.32 13.04 -16.02
C ARG A 55 25.87 13.73 -17.32
N GLY A 56 24.86 13.19 -18.02
CA GLY A 56 24.26 13.84 -19.19
C GLY A 56 23.16 14.86 -18.87
N LEU A 57 22.64 14.85 -17.64
CA LEU A 57 21.51 15.67 -17.21
C LEU A 57 21.94 16.90 -16.41
N VAL A 58 23.08 16.84 -15.72
CA VAL A 58 23.61 17.95 -14.93
C VAL A 58 24.63 18.76 -15.71
N ASP A 59 24.52 20.09 -15.66
CA ASP A 59 25.52 20.98 -16.27
C ASP A 59 26.70 21.22 -15.29
N VAL A 60 27.75 20.43 -15.49
CA VAL A 60 28.95 20.42 -14.62
C VAL A 60 29.81 21.69 -14.80
N GLU A 61 29.76 22.35 -15.95
CA GLU A 61 30.52 23.60 -16.16
C GLU A 61 29.84 24.78 -15.47
N THR A 62 28.51 24.85 -15.57
CA THR A 62 27.73 25.87 -14.87
C THR A 62 27.89 25.77 -13.34
N THR A 63 27.96 24.57 -12.77
CA THR A 63 28.21 24.37 -11.32
C THR A 63 29.59 24.83 -10.86
N LYS A 64 30.64 24.58 -11.66
CA LYS A 64 32.00 25.09 -11.38
C LYS A 64 32.09 26.62 -11.41
N LEU A 65 31.26 27.28 -12.21
CA LEU A 65 31.20 28.74 -12.26
C LEU A 65 30.43 29.32 -11.08
N LEU A 66 29.31 28.70 -10.70
CA LEU A 66 28.47 29.14 -9.58
C LEU A 66 29.16 28.96 -8.21
N SER A 67 29.96 27.90 -8.04
CA SER A 67 30.72 27.65 -6.80
C SER A 67 31.81 28.71 -6.52
N LYS A 68 32.42 29.31 -7.55
CA LYS A 68 33.46 30.34 -7.37
C LYS A 68 32.97 31.65 -6.75
N GLY A 69 31.67 31.94 -6.86
CA GLY A 69 31.06 33.18 -6.37
C GLY A 69 30.58 33.11 -4.92
N CYS A 70 30.52 31.92 -4.33
CA CYS A 70 29.93 31.72 -3.01
C CYS A 70 30.99 31.45 -1.95
N ARG A 71 30.98 32.27 -0.90
CA ARG A 71 31.83 32.11 0.29
C ARG A 71 30.91 31.90 1.47
N PHE A 72 30.92 30.70 2.02
CA PHE A 72 30.37 30.39 3.33
C PHE A 72 31.43 29.64 4.13
N ASP A 73 31.27 29.61 5.45
CA ASP A 73 32.10 28.77 6.31
C ASP A 73 31.62 27.32 6.14
N PRO A 74 32.42 26.43 5.52
CA PRO A 74 31.96 25.08 5.25
C PRO A 74 31.69 24.28 6.53
N GLY A 75 32.19 24.69 7.69
CA GLY A 75 31.92 24.01 8.96
C GLY A 75 30.64 24.45 9.67
N VAL A 76 29.77 25.24 9.03
CA VAL A 76 28.55 25.77 9.69
C VAL A 76 27.35 25.76 8.74
N PHE A 77 26.36 24.91 9.06
CA PHE A 77 25.05 24.94 8.39
C PHE A 77 24.21 26.17 8.82
N ASN A 78 24.20 27.21 8.00
CA ASN A 78 23.49 28.47 8.25
C ASN A 78 22.84 29.07 6.99
N GLU A 79 22.15 30.21 7.13
CA GLU A 79 21.45 30.89 6.02
C GLU A 79 22.37 31.21 4.82
N SER A 80 23.65 31.50 5.07
CA SER A 80 24.62 31.78 4.00
C SER A 80 25.02 30.51 3.26
N ALA A 81 25.25 29.40 3.98
CA ALA A 81 25.49 28.09 3.37
C ALA A 81 24.29 27.65 2.52
N VAL A 82 23.08 27.70 3.08
CA VAL A 82 21.83 27.39 2.38
C VAL A 82 21.68 28.23 1.11
N ARG A 83 21.76 29.56 1.23
CA ARG A 83 21.62 30.46 0.06
C ARG A 83 22.65 30.13 -1.01
N CYS A 84 23.89 29.89 -0.61
CA CYS A 84 24.98 29.62 -1.54
C CYS A 84 24.83 28.31 -2.28
N SER A 85 24.48 27.25 -1.57
CA SER A 85 24.24 25.93 -2.14
C SER A 85 23.08 25.95 -3.14
N LEU A 86 21.97 26.60 -2.79
CA LEU A 86 20.77 26.59 -3.63
C LEU A 86 20.87 27.45 -4.88
N LEU A 87 21.81 28.41 -4.96
CA LEU A 87 22.09 29.15 -6.20
C LEU A 87 22.54 28.23 -7.35
N GLN A 88 22.94 26.98 -7.05
CA GLN A 88 23.29 25.97 -8.04
C GLN A 88 22.09 25.23 -8.63
N ALA A 89 20.87 25.43 -8.11
CA ALA A 89 19.64 24.78 -8.60
C ALA A 89 19.47 24.79 -10.14
N PRO A 90 19.77 25.88 -10.88
CA PRO A 90 19.61 25.89 -12.33
C PRO A 90 20.39 24.80 -13.07
N ALA A 91 21.53 24.36 -12.53
CA ALA A 91 22.33 23.30 -13.13
C ALA A 91 21.67 21.91 -13.11
N PHE A 92 20.65 21.74 -12.28
CA PHE A 92 19.89 20.49 -12.13
C PHE A 92 18.57 20.49 -12.92
N THR A 93 18.24 21.56 -13.65
CA THR A 93 16.93 21.74 -14.32
C THR A 93 16.50 20.55 -15.17
N ARG A 94 17.42 19.92 -15.94
CA ARG A 94 17.04 18.77 -16.78
C ARG A 94 16.69 17.54 -15.96
N LEU A 95 17.51 17.22 -14.94
CA LEU A 95 17.25 16.12 -14.03
C LEU A 95 15.95 16.36 -13.25
N ALA A 96 15.80 17.55 -12.66
CA ALA A 96 14.62 17.90 -11.90
C ALA A 96 13.33 17.91 -12.75
N ARG A 97 13.41 18.35 -14.01
CA ARG A 97 12.28 18.25 -14.96
C ARG A 97 11.92 16.80 -15.24
N ALA A 98 12.90 15.92 -15.42
CA ALA A 98 12.64 14.49 -15.61
C ALA A 98 11.97 13.86 -14.37
N LEU A 99 12.40 14.25 -13.17
CA LEU A 99 11.79 13.79 -11.92
C LEU A 99 10.34 14.30 -11.76
N ALA A 100 10.08 15.54 -12.17
CA ALA A 100 8.75 16.14 -12.14
C ALA A 100 7.83 15.70 -13.30
N GLU A 101 8.38 15.06 -14.34
CA GLU A 101 7.64 14.69 -15.53
C GLU A 101 6.51 13.70 -15.20
N ASN A 102 5.27 14.03 -15.56
CA ASN A 102 4.07 13.26 -15.21
C ASN A 102 3.76 13.17 -13.71
N SER A 103 4.33 14.05 -12.89
CA SER A 103 3.87 14.23 -11.52
C SER A 103 2.54 15.00 -11.51
N SER A 104 1.58 14.54 -10.72
CA SER A 104 0.27 15.19 -10.58
C SER A 104 0.24 16.25 -9.47
N SER A 105 1.27 16.33 -8.62
CA SER A 105 1.29 17.25 -7.47
C SER A 105 2.70 17.61 -6.99
N ILE A 106 2.81 18.65 -6.15
CA ILE A 106 4.07 19.03 -5.48
C ILE A 106 4.59 17.90 -4.60
N LEU A 107 3.72 17.22 -3.86
CA LEU A 107 4.11 16.11 -2.98
C LEU A 107 4.62 14.91 -3.75
N GLU A 108 4.01 14.57 -4.89
CA GLU A 108 4.49 13.50 -5.76
C GLU A 108 5.87 13.86 -6.36
N THR A 109 6.07 15.10 -6.78
CA THR A 109 7.40 15.56 -7.25
C THR A 109 8.43 15.46 -6.13
N ALA A 110 8.08 15.88 -4.92
CA ALA A 110 8.97 15.83 -3.76
C ALA A 110 9.33 14.39 -3.37
N ALA A 111 8.36 13.48 -3.37
CA ALA A 111 8.60 12.05 -3.16
C ALA A 111 9.57 11.48 -4.20
N ARG A 112 9.38 11.80 -5.48
CA ARG A 112 10.27 11.34 -6.56
C ARG A 112 11.70 11.89 -6.40
N VAL A 113 11.84 13.14 -5.95
CA VAL A 113 13.15 13.72 -5.62
C VAL A 113 13.80 12.96 -4.45
N ALA A 114 13.08 12.73 -3.36
CA ALA A 114 13.59 11.99 -2.20
C ALA A 114 14.06 10.58 -2.58
N VAL A 115 13.20 9.82 -3.28
CA VAL A 115 13.50 8.46 -3.77
C VAL A 115 14.70 8.47 -4.72
N TRP A 116 14.76 9.42 -5.65
CA TRP A 116 15.89 9.49 -6.58
C TRP A 116 17.20 9.76 -5.84
N THR A 117 17.22 10.75 -4.95
CA THR A 117 18.42 11.09 -4.16
C THR A 117 18.87 9.89 -3.32
N ALA A 118 17.92 9.25 -2.65
CA ALA A 118 18.13 8.03 -1.87
C ALA A 118 18.79 6.88 -2.66
N LEU A 119 18.37 6.65 -3.90
CA LEU A 119 18.90 5.56 -4.74
C LEU A 119 20.24 5.90 -5.41
N HIS A 120 20.52 7.19 -5.62
CA HIS A 120 21.68 7.64 -6.42
C HIS A 120 22.78 8.31 -5.61
N THR A 121 22.59 8.46 -4.31
CA THR A 121 23.58 9.01 -3.38
C THR A 121 23.76 8.10 -2.18
N LYS A 122 24.98 8.03 -1.65
CA LYS A 122 25.30 7.30 -0.42
C LYS A 122 25.29 8.24 0.77
N TYR A 123 24.89 7.76 1.94
CA TYR A 123 25.16 8.45 3.18
C TYR A 123 26.65 8.30 3.50
N ILE A 124 27.38 9.41 3.56
CA ILE A 124 28.82 9.42 3.87
C ILE A 124 29.02 10.38 5.04
N PRO A 125 29.17 9.87 6.27
CA PRO A 125 29.39 10.73 7.42
C PRO A 125 30.71 11.47 7.26
N ASP A 126 30.74 12.69 7.79
CA ASP A 126 31.97 13.46 7.91
C ASP A 126 33.00 12.81 8.85
N GLY A 127 34.27 13.15 8.63
CA GLY A 127 35.38 12.65 9.44
C GLY A 127 35.39 13.28 10.83
N GLU A 128 35.94 12.57 11.83
CA GLU A 128 36.06 13.12 13.19
C GLU A 128 36.71 14.52 13.19
N GLY A 129 35.98 15.52 13.67
CA GLY A 129 36.47 16.89 13.83
C GLY A 129 36.54 17.73 12.55
N VAL A 130 35.94 17.26 11.44
CA VAL A 130 35.85 18.02 10.19
C VAL A 130 34.39 18.05 9.76
N GLU A 131 33.70 19.16 10.02
CA GLU A 131 32.41 19.47 9.40
C GLU A 131 32.66 20.17 8.06
N TYR A 132 32.13 19.64 6.97
CA TYR A 132 32.14 20.27 5.66
C TYR A 132 30.79 20.09 4.96
N VAL A 133 30.02 21.17 4.90
CA VAL A 133 28.77 21.22 4.14
C VAL A 133 29.09 21.28 2.63
N TYR A 134 28.90 20.16 1.94
CA TYR A 134 29.05 20.06 0.50
C TYR A 134 27.89 20.74 -0.23
N THR A 135 28.24 21.40 -1.34
CA THR A 135 27.23 21.95 -2.24
C THR A 135 26.55 20.82 -3.03
N PRO A 136 25.32 21.03 -3.53
CA PRO A 136 24.58 20.01 -4.29
C PRO A 136 25.39 19.34 -5.42
N ALA A 137 26.23 20.12 -6.12
CA ALA A 137 27.07 19.58 -7.19
C ALA A 137 28.23 18.74 -6.67
N GLU A 138 28.81 19.11 -5.52
CA GLU A 138 29.85 18.34 -4.86
C GLU A 138 29.26 17.03 -4.31
N THR A 139 28.12 17.07 -3.62
CA THR A 139 27.39 15.89 -3.13
C THR A 139 27.16 14.88 -4.25
N LEU A 140 26.63 15.35 -5.38
CA LEU A 140 26.38 14.48 -6.54
C LEU A 140 27.66 13.95 -7.19
N THR A 141 28.72 14.78 -7.28
CA THR A 141 30.01 14.38 -7.85
C THR A 141 30.74 13.36 -6.97
N ARG A 142 30.67 13.53 -5.65
CA ARG A 142 31.17 12.59 -4.63
C ARG A 142 30.34 11.29 -4.62
N GLY A 143 29.10 11.36 -5.09
CA GLY A 143 28.15 10.25 -5.08
C GLY A 143 27.50 10.03 -3.72
N GLY A 144 27.49 11.05 -2.86
CA GLY A 144 27.04 10.96 -1.48
C GLY A 144 27.51 12.10 -0.59
N GLY A 145 26.95 12.14 0.59
CA GLY A 145 27.15 13.12 1.66
C GLY A 145 26.32 12.71 2.88
N ASP A 146 26.41 13.44 3.98
CA ASP A 146 25.58 13.22 5.17
C ASP A 146 24.23 13.97 5.08
N CYS A 147 23.62 14.36 6.22
CA CYS A 147 22.23 14.83 6.24
C CYS A 147 22.07 16.19 5.54
N GLU A 148 22.91 17.16 5.85
CA GLU A 148 22.87 18.50 5.29
C GLU A 148 23.21 18.53 3.80
N ASP A 149 24.19 17.73 3.38
CA ASP A 149 24.59 17.61 1.98
C ASP A 149 23.44 17.12 1.10
N ARG A 150 22.75 16.08 1.58
CA ARG A 150 21.63 15.48 0.90
C ARG A 150 20.42 16.40 0.92
N ALA A 151 20.12 17.01 2.05
CA ALA A 151 19.02 17.98 2.17
C ALA A 151 19.23 19.16 1.21
N LEU A 152 20.46 19.67 1.07
CA LEU A 152 20.79 20.73 0.11
C LEU A 152 20.61 20.27 -1.34
N LEU A 153 21.03 19.05 -1.67
CA LEU A 153 20.82 18.48 -3.01
C LEU A 153 19.32 18.32 -3.33
N GLU A 154 18.53 17.79 -2.41
CA GLU A 154 17.09 17.63 -2.56
C GLU A 154 16.40 18.99 -2.71
N ALA A 155 16.72 19.97 -1.87
CA ALA A 155 16.20 21.32 -1.99
C ALA A 155 16.57 21.96 -3.34
N ALA A 156 17.80 21.77 -3.84
CA ALA A 156 18.20 22.27 -5.15
C ALA A 156 17.41 21.60 -6.28
N LEU A 157 17.14 20.30 -6.20
CA LEU A 157 16.31 19.57 -7.16
C LEU A 157 14.85 20.04 -7.14
N LEU A 158 14.26 20.27 -5.96
CA LEU A 158 12.91 20.80 -5.81
C LEU A 158 12.77 22.19 -6.46
N ILE A 159 13.72 23.10 -6.20
CA ILE A 159 13.75 24.44 -6.81
C ILE A 159 13.92 24.35 -8.34
N ALA A 160 14.78 23.45 -8.79
CA ALA A 160 15.01 23.20 -10.21
C ALA A 160 13.79 22.59 -10.92
N ALA A 161 12.95 21.85 -10.18
CA ALA A 161 11.65 21.33 -10.65
C ALA A 161 10.57 22.41 -10.70
N GLY A 162 10.85 23.64 -10.23
CA GLY A 162 9.92 24.75 -10.24
C GLY A 162 9.06 24.86 -8.97
N ILE A 163 9.47 24.23 -7.88
CA ILE A 163 8.80 24.38 -6.58
C ILE A 163 9.38 25.60 -5.87
N ASP A 164 8.53 26.60 -5.62
CA ASP A 164 8.97 27.89 -5.05
C ASP A 164 8.94 27.94 -3.52
N ASN A 165 8.20 27.03 -2.87
CA ASN A 165 8.02 26.96 -1.41
C ASN A 165 8.83 25.81 -0.81
N VAL A 166 10.16 25.88 -0.94
CA VAL A 166 11.09 24.88 -0.39
C VAL A 166 11.57 25.32 0.98
N VAL A 167 11.81 24.37 1.87
CA VAL A 167 12.42 24.62 3.17
C VAL A 167 13.56 23.65 3.42
N LEU A 168 14.45 24.02 4.35
CA LEU A 168 15.36 23.10 5.02
C LEU A 168 15.07 23.17 6.50
N VAL A 169 15.05 22.03 7.19
CA VAL A 169 14.74 21.96 8.60
C VAL A 169 15.89 21.29 9.32
N SER A 170 16.47 22.03 10.27
CA SER A 170 17.50 21.54 11.17
C SER A 170 16.87 21.16 12.50
N PHE A 171 17.21 19.98 12.98
CA PHE A 171 16.74 19.39 14.22
C PHE A 171 17.90 19.29 15.19
N GLU A 172 17.65 19.66 16.43
CA GLU A 172 18.49 19.29 17.57
C GLU A 172 17.71 18.29 18.42
N PHE A 173 18.41 17.38 19.10
CA PHE A 173 17.79 16.35 19.91
C PHE A 173 18.25 16.47 21.37
N ASN A 174 17.39 16.07 22.30
CA ASN A 174 17.74 16.06 23.73
C ASN A 174 18.66 14.90 24.10
N ASP A 175 18.71 13.87 23.25
CA ASP A 175 19.32 12.58 23.55
C ASP A 175 20.67 12.36 22.84
N THR A 176 21.11 13.30 22.01
CA THR A 176 22.36 13.24 21.24
C THR A 176 22.82 14.63 20.83
N ASP A 177 24.14 14.83 20.72
CA ASP A 177 24.76 16.06 20.21
C ASP A 177 24.79 16.11 18.67
N ILE A 178 24.42 15.01 18.01
CA ILE A 178 24.35 14.90 16.55
C ILE A 178 23.04 15.54 16.09
N GLY A 179 23.13 16.66 15.39
CA GLY A 179 21.97 17.29 14.73
C GLY A 179 21.48 16.49 13.52
N HIS A 180 20.35 16.90 12.96
CA HIS A 180 19.87 16.36 11.67
C HIS A 180 19.36 17.51 10.79
N VAL A 181 19.51 17.37 9.48
CA VAL A 181 18.96 18.33 8.51
C VAL A 181 18.16 17.59 7.46
N GLU A 182 16.98 18.11 7.14
CA GLU A 182 16.09 17.54 6.13
C GLU A 182 15.59 18.62 5.16
N ALA A 183 15.37 18.24 3.90
CA ALA A 183 14.66 19.08 2.95
C ALA A 183 13.14 19.00 3.16
N GLY A 184 12.41 20.01 2.72
CA GLY A 184 10.96 20.02 2.80
C GLY A 184 10.29 20.94 1.78
N VAL A 185 8.96 20.83 1.72
CA VAL A 185 8.09 21.69 0.91
C VAL A 185 6.90 22.17 1.75
N ILE A 186 6.43 23.39 1.49
CA ILE A 186 5.18 23.89 2.06
C ILE A 186 4.07 23.77 1.00
N VAL A 187 3.03 22.99 1.31
CA VAL A 187 1.85 22.80 0.46
C VAL A 187 0.63 23.24 1.24
N ASN A 188 -0.07 24.27 0.74
CA ASN A 188 -1.26 24.84 1.37
C ASN A 188 -1.06 25.25 2.85
N GLY A 189 0.14 25.76 3.19
CA GLY A 189 0.49 26.16 4.55
C GLY A 189 0.97 25.02 5.46
N THR A 190 0.92 23.77 4.99
CA THR A 190 1.43 22.61 5.73
C THR A 190 2.85 22.30 5.31
N LEU A 191 3.74 22.11 6.29
CA LEU A 191 5.13 21.73 6.11
C LEU A 191 5.26 20.20 5.98
N TYR A 192 5.81 19.75 4.85
CA TYR A 192 6.17 18.36 4.60
C TYR A 192 7.69 18.23 4.42
N LEU A 193 8.31 17.32 5.15
CA LEU A 193 9.74 16.99 5.14
C LEU A 193 9.98 15.77 4.26
N LEU A 194 11.12 15.65 3.59
CA LEU A 194 11.46 14.53 2.72
C LEU A 194 12.34 13.55 3.51
N PRO A 195 11.79 12.52 4.18
CA PRO A 195 12.59 11.62 5.00
C PRO A 195 13.55 10.72 4.18
N PRO A 196 14.51 10.06 4.85
CA PRO A 196 15.45 9.13 4.23
C PRO A 196 14.77 7.92 3.59
N VAL A 197 15.54 7.17 2.79
CA VAL A 197 15.14 6.09 1.83
C VAL A 197 14.04 5.14 2.30
N ASN A 198 14.05 4.79 3.58
CA ASN A 198 13.12 3.84 4.18
C ASN A 198 11.71 4.42 4.42
N VAL A 199 11.53 5.73 4.24
CA VAL A 199 10.23 6.39 4.15
C VAL A 199 10.25 7.19 2.86
N SER A 200 9.52 6.73 1.84
CA SER A 200 9.68 7.32 0.50
C SER A 200 8.80 8.53 0.24
N LEU A 201 7.94 8.92 1.20
CA LEU A 201 7.02 10.03 1.04
C LEU A 201 7.30 11.19 1.99
N PRO A 202 7.01 12.44 1.55
CA PRO A 202 7.12 13.59 2.42
C PRO A 202 6.23 13.48 3.66
N LEU A 203 6.77 13.63 4.87
CA LEU A 203 6.04 13.55 6.13
C LEU A 203 5.71 14.95 6.66
N GLU A 204 4.52 15.13 7.25
CA GLU A 204 4.28 16.36 8.00
C GLU A 204 5.22 16.44 9.20
N LEU A 205 5.56 17.65 9.65
CA LEU A 205 6.50 17.84 10.76
C LEU A 205 6.13 17.02 12.02
N GLU A 206 4.84 16.88 12.32
CA GLU A 206 4.38 16.08 13.46
C GLU A 206 4.59 14.57 13.26
N ASP A 207 4.31 14.05 12.07
CA ASP A 207 4.56 12.63 11.75
C ASP A 207 6.05 12.34 11.70
N TYR A 208 6.84 13.29 11.21
CA TYR A 208 8.29 13.20 11.22
C TYR A 208 8.84 13.17 12.65
N ALA A 209 8.26 13.94 13.58
CA ALA A 209 8.60 13.86 14.99
C ALA A 209 8.22 12.49 15.59
N GLY A 210 7.06 11.93 15.21
CA GLY A 210 6.68 10.55 15.55
C GLY A 210 7.68 9.51 15.04
N TYR A 211 8.08 9.64 13.77
CA TYR A 211 9.10 8.80 13.14
C TYR A 211 10.45 8.88 13.87
N MET A 212 10.93 10.08 14.21
CA MET A 212 12.16 10.26 14.98
C MET A 212 12.04 9.71 16.41
N SER A 213 10.87 9.83 17.03
CA SER A 213 10.59 9.25 18.34
C SER A 213 10.65 7.72 18.32
N LEU A 214 10.18 7.06 17.26
CA LEU A 214 10.38 5.61 17.11
C LEU A 214 11.86 5.24 17.10
N GLN A 215 12.67 6.04 16.43
CA GLN A 215 14.13 5.88 16.41
C GLN A 215 14.80 6.19 17.74
N GLY A 216 14.02 6.54 18.77
CA GLY A 216 14.50 6.86 20.11
C GLY A 216 15.15 8.22 20.21
N TYR A 217 14.73 9.18 19.36
CA TYR A 217 15.16 10.57 19.43
C TYR A 217 14.02 11.48 19.88
N ARG A 218 14.30 12.35 20.85
CA ARG A 218 13.36 13.40 21.26
C ARG A 218 13.86 14.75 20.77
N LEU A 219 13.06 15.38 19.92
CA LEU A 219 13.34 16.72 19.39
C LEU A 219 13.48 17.75 20.54
N ALA A 220 14.57 18.51 20.52
CA ALA A 220 14.86 19.61 21.43
C ALA A 220 14.45 20.96 20.82
N SER A 221 14.86 21.19 19.58
CA SER A 221 14.55 22.40 18.81
C SER A 221 14.34 22.04 17.33
N VAL A 222 13.58 22.87 16.62
CA VAL A 222 13.35 22.75 15.19
C VAL A 222 13.60 24.11 14.55
N LYS A 223 14.64 24.22 13.72
CA LYS A 223 14.96 25.46 13.00
C LYS A 223 14.62 25.31 11.53
N VAL A 224 13.70 26.14 11.04
CA VAL A 224 13.22 26.11 9.66
C VAL A 224 13.85 27.25 8.86
N TYR A 225 14.57 26.89 7.80
CA TYR A 225 15.10 27.80 6.79
C TYR A 225 14.09 27.90 5.65
N ASN A 226 13.30 28.96 5.65
CA ASN A 226 12.33 29.26 4.61
C ASN A 226 13.05 29.79 3.36
N VAL A 227 12.95 29.05 2.24
CA VAL A 227 13.56 29.43 0.98
C VAL A 227 12.51 30.05 0.06
N LYS A 228 12.61 31.36 -0.17
CA LYS A 228 11.77 32.05 -1.15
C LYS A 228 12.52 32.16 -2.46
N VAL A 229 11.96 31.53 -3.49
CA VAL A 229 12.45 31.59 -4.86
C VAL A 229 11.70 32.67 -5.62
N SER A 230 12.44 33.51 -6.35
CA SER A 230 11.87 34.43 -7.33
C SER A 230 12.70 34.40 -8.61
N ARG A 231 12.04 34.59 -9.75
CA ARG A 231 12.69 34.58 -11.06
C ARG A 231 12.51 35.97 -11.68
N ASN A 232 13.58 36.73 -11.79
CA ASN A 232 13.56 38.06 -12.40
C ASN A 232 14.40 38.03 -13.68
N ASP A 233 13.77 38.24 -14.84
CA ASP A 233 14.43 38.17 -16.15
C ASP A 233 15.21 36.85 -16.38
N GLY A 234 14.68 35.74 -15.87
CA GLY A 234 15.33 34.42 -15.95
C GLY A 234 16.45 34.19 -14.92
N ALA A 235 16.88 35.22 -14.17
CA ALA A 235 17.80 35.07 -13.07
C ALA A 235 17.09 34.52 -11.83
N LEU A 236 17.65 33.46 -11.23
CA LEU A 236 17.18 32.89 -9.98
C LEU A 236 17.63 33.76 -8.80
N VAL A 237 16.68 34.23 -8.00
CA VAL A 237 16.94 34.98 -6.77
C VAL A 237 16.42 34.17 -5.59
N ILE A 238 17.33 33.83 -4.69
CA ILE A 238 17.05 33.01 -3.50
C ILE A 238 17.16 33.90 -2.26
N ARG A 239 16.09 33.95 -1.48
CA ARG A 239 16.08 34.56 -0.15
C ARG A 239 15.86 33.46 0.88
N VAL A 240 16.70 33.45 1.91
CA VAL A 240 16.62 32.50 3.01
C VAL A 240 16.33 33.30 4.27
N GLY A 241 15.36 32.86 5.07
CA GLY A 241 15.17 33.34 6.43
C GLY A 241 15.00 32.15 7.36
N ALA A 242 15.60 32.20 8.54
CA ALA A 242 15.42 31.20 9.57
C ALA A 242 14.37 31.60 10.60
N GLU A 243 13.58 30.63 11.04
CA GLU A 243 12.73 30.74 12.23
C GLU A 243 12.87 29.49 13.09
N GLU A 244 12.63 29.64 14.38
CA GLU A 244 12.65 28.52 15.32
C GLU A 244 11.22 28.14 15.67
N LEU A 245 10.89 26.87 15.48
CA LEU A 245 9.60 26.30 15.82
C LEU A 245 9.72 25.51 17.11
N ARG A 246 8.65 25.54 17.90
CA ARG A 246 8.50 24.61 19.01
C ARG A 246 8.37 23.18 18.43
N PRO A 247 9.16 22.20 18.90
CA PRO A 247 9.00 20.83 18.46
C PRO A 247 7.56 20.36 18.72
N PRO A 248 6.90 19.74 17.73
CA PRO A 248 5.61 19.13 18.00
C PRO A 248 5.78 17.93 18.94
N MET A 249 4.76 17.67 19.75
CA MET A 249 4.72 16.41 20.50
C MET A 249 4.44 15.28 19.51
N PRO A 250 5.18 14.16 19.57
CA PRO A 250 4.86 13.01 18.73
C PRO A 250 3.44 12.53 19.08
N PRO A 251 2.66 12.09 18.08
CA PRO A 251 1.33 11.54 18.33
C PRO A 251 1.42 10.34 19.29
N THR A 252 0.55 10.30 20.30
CA THR A 252 0.57 9.25 21.33
C THR A 252 -0.13 7.97 20.90
N GLU A 253 -1.01 8.05 19.89
CA GLU A 253 -1.70 6.92 19.33
C GLU A 253 -1.48 6.87 17.81
N PRO A 254 -1.18 5.68 17.25
CA PRO A 254 -1.07 5.51 15.82
C PRO A 254 -2.42 5.74 15.15
N TRP A 255 -2.42 6.41 14.00
CA TRP A 255 -3.63 6.56 13.22
C TRP A 255 -4.05 5.21 12.63
N ARG A 256 -5.28 4.79 12.91
CA ARG A 256 -5.91 3.63 12.27
C ARG A 256 -6.86 4.11 11.18
N PRO A 257 -6.52 3.96 9.89
CA PRO A 257 -7.41 4.35 8.82
C PRO A 257 -8.74 3.57 8.92
N PRO A 258 -9.88 4.23 8.68
CA PRO A 258 -11.17 3.55 8.65
C PRO A 258 -11.22 2.57 7.47
N ARG A 259 -12.03 1.50 7.55
CA ARG A 259 -12.13 0.49 6.48
C ARG A 259 -12.43 1.09 5.11
N ALA A 260 -13.31 2.09 5.03
CA ALA A 260 -13.61 2.79 3.79
C ALA A 260 -12.39 3.45 3.13
N TYR A 261 -11.38 3.87 3.91
CA TYR A 261 -10.11 4.36 3.37
C TYR A 261 -9.30 3.23 2.73
N LEU A 262 -9.23 2.09 3.42
CA LEU A 262 -8.52 0.89 2.96
C LEU A 262 -9.16 0.33 1.69
N ASP A 263 -10.49 0.28 1.59
CA ASP A 263 -11.21 -0.21 0.41
C ASP A 263 -10.88 0.61 -0.85
N VAL A 264 -10.78 1.94 -0.72
CA VAL A 264 -10.41 2.79 -1.86
C VAL A 264 -8.93 2.61 -2.21
N LEU A 265 -8.06 2.46 -1.21
CA LEU A 265 -6.65 2.18 -1.44
C LEU A 265 -6.45 0.83 -2.17
N GLU A 266 -7.14 -0.23 -1.74
CA GLU A 266 -7.15 -1.54 -2.43
C GLU A 266 -7.55 -1.38 -3.91
N THR A 267 -8.62 -0.63 -4.16
CA THR A 267 -9.12 -0.36 -5.52
C THR A 267 -8.10 0.37 -6.39
N GLU A 268 -7.45 1.41 -5.86
CA GLU A 268 -6.47 2.21 -6.59
C GLU A 268 -5.18 1.44 -6.88
N VAL A 269 -4.72 0.64 -5.93
CA VAL A 269 -3.55 -0.24 -6.12
C VAL A 269 -3.87 -1.36 -7.12
N LEU A 270 -5.07 -1.93 -7.06
CA LEU A 270 -5.52 -2.91 -8.04
C LEU A 270 -5.52 -2.29 -9.45
N GLN A 271 -6.15 -1.13 -9.64
CA GLN A 271 -6.17 -0.43 -10.93
C GLN A 271 -4.77 -0.10 -11.45
N LEU A 272 -3.83 0.25 -10.56
CA LEU A 272 -2.44 0.46 -10.92
C LEU A 272 -1.78 -0.82 -11.46
N ILE A 273 -1.98 -1.96 -10.79
CA ILE A 273 -1.48 -3.26 -11.24
C ILE A 273 -2.15 -3.65 -12.57
N GLU A 274 -3.46 -3.50 -12.69
CA GLU A 274 -4.22 -3.79 -13.91
C GLU A 274 -3.71 -2.94 -15.08
N GLY A 275 -3.46 -1.64 -14.88
CA GLY A 275 -2.94 -0.75 -15.91
C GLY A 275 -1.52 -1.09 -16.37
N LEU A 276 -0.67 -1.60 -15.47
CA LEU A 276 0.70 -2.01 -15.78
C LEU A 276 0.78 -3.38 -16.49
N TYR A 277 -0.13 -4.30 -16.16
CA TYR A 277 -0.04 -5.70 -16.56
C TYR A 277 -1.20 -6.20 -17.43
N GLY A 278 -2.23 -5.39 -17.66
CA GLY A 278 -3.43 -5.78 -18.40
C GLY A 278 -4.20 -6.92 -17.74
N LYS A 279 -4.16 -7.00 -16.40
CA LYS A 279 -4.82 -8.09 -15.66
C LYS A 279 -6.30 -7.75 -15.46
N PRO A 280 -7.23 -8.69 -15.68
CA PRO A 280 -8.62 -8.51 -15.30
C PRO A 280 -8.81 -8.69 -13.78
N PRO A 281 -9.93 -8.18 -13.22
CA PRO A 281 -10.31 -8.44 -11.84
C PRO A 281 -10.56 -9.94 -11.63
N CYS A 282 -10.24 -10.41 -10.43
CA CYS A 282 -10.41 -11.82 -10.11
C CYS A 282 -11.88 -12.25 -10.07
N PRO A 283 -12.19 -13.51 -10.45
CA PRO A 283 -13.51 -14.08 -10.20
C PRO A 283 -13.86 -14.02 -8.71
N GLY A 284 -15.13 -13.80 -8.37
CA GLY A 284 -15.56 -13.58 -6.99
C GLY A 284 -15.24 -14.73 -6.01
N PHE A 285 -14.98 -15.95 -6.49
CA PHE A 285 -14.52 -17.03 -5.60
C PHE A 285 -13.08 -16.83 -5.13
N VAL A 286 -12.20 -16.27 -5.97
CA VAL A 286 -10.82 -15.93 -5.58
C VAL A 286 -10.84 -14.82 -4.54
N GLN A 287 -11.72 -13.82 -4.70
CA GLN A 287 -11.92 -12.78 -3.69
C GLN A 287 -12.32 -13.40 -2.33
N ARG A 288 -13.28 -14.34 -2.32
CA ARG A 288 -13.67 -15.02 -1.06
C ARG A 288 -12.53 -15.81 -0.41
N VAL A 289 -11.67 -16.44 -1.21
CA VAL A 289 -10.47 -17.12 -0.70
C VAL A 289 -9.51 -16.11 -0.09
N VAL A 290 -9.30 -14.97 -0.76
CA VAL A 290 -8.47 -13.87 -0.23
C VAL A 290 -9.05 -13.29 1.04
N ASP A 291 -10.36 -13.03 1.10
CA ASP A 291 -11.03 -12.53 2.30
C ASP A 291 -10.92 -13.53 3.46
N TRP A 292 -11.05 -14.84 3.17
CA TRP A 292 -10.83 -15.90 4.14
C TRP A 292 -9.38 -15.93 4.62
N MET A 293 -8.39 -15.85 3.72
CA MET A 293 -6.96 -15.79 4.07
C MET A 293 -6.63 -14.52 4.88
N ALA A 294 -7.19 -13.39 4.51
CA ALA A 294 -7.02 -12.12 5.20
C ALA A 294 -7.59 -12.17 6.63
N GLY A 295 -8.62 -12.98 6.88
CA GLY A 295 -9.13 -13.22 8.23
C GLY A 295 -8.17 -13.93 9.19
N TYR A 296 -7.03 -14.44 8.71
CA TYR A 296 -5.95 -14.98 9.55
C TYR A 296 -4.89 -13.93 9.87
N LEU A 297 -4.77 -12.92 9.01
CA LEU A 297 -3.76 -11.90 9.14
C LEU A 297 -4.20 -10.84 10.16
N PRO A 298 -3.27 -10.32 10.95
CA PRO A 298 -1.85 -10.71 11.05
C PRO A 298 -1.57 -11.80 12.09
N GLU A 299 -2.55 -12.18 12.91
CA GLU A 299 -2.31 -12.96 14.13
C GLU A 299 -1.74 -14.35 13.84
N GLN A 300 -1.99 -14.88 12.66
CA GLN A 300 -1.56 -16.20 12.22
C GLN A 300 -1.30 -16.23 10.71
N GLU A 301 -0.34 -17.05 10.29
CA GLU A 301 -0.19 -17.34 8.87
C GLU A 301 -1.46 -18.05 8.37
N PRO A 302 -2.03 -17.62 7.22
CA PRO A 302 -3.19 -18.31 6.67
C PRO A 302 -2.83 -19.77 6.36
N PRO A 303 -3.75 -20.73 6.57
CA PRO A 303 -3.49 -22.13 6.25
C PRO A 303 -3.14 -22.23 4.77
N MET A 304 -1.98 -22.82 4.45
CA MET A 304 -1.52 -22.94 3.08
C MET A 304 -2.52 -23.75 2.25
N ILE A 305 -3.29 -23.06 1.41
CA ILE A 305 -3.90 -23.65 0.21
C ILE A 305 -2.76 -23.79 -0.82
N PRO A 306 -2.75 -24.77 -1.73
CA PRO A 306 -1.85 -24.83 -2.90
C PRO A 306 -2.10 -23.67 -3.91
N VAL A 307 -2.22 -22.45 -3.39
CA VAL A 307 -2.34 -21.19 -4.11
C VAL A 307 -0.97 -20.53 -4.04
N GLY A 308 -0.45 -20.08 -5.18
CA GLY A 308 0.74 -19.23 -5.21
C GLY A 308 0.45 -17.89 -4.55
N TYR A 309 0.57 -17.84 -3.24
CA TYR A 309 0.44 -16.61 -2.46
C TYR A 309 1.80 -15.92 -2.39
N TYR A 310 1.86 -14.68 -2.86
CA TYR A 310 3.06 -13.84 -2.75
C TYR A 310 2.77 -12.70 -1.78
N MET A 311 2.94 -12.98 -0.50
CA MET A 311 2.84 -11.95 0.53
C MET A 311 3.96 -10.94 0.34
N TYR A 312 3.60 -9.68 0.19
CA TYR A 312 4.57 -8.60 0.29
C TYR A 312 3.95 -7.45 1.05
N ALA A 313 4.26 -7.38 2.34
CA ALA A 313 3.84 -6.29 3.20
C ALA A 313 4.49 -4.99 2.72
N VAL A 314 3.69 -4.07 2.19
CA VAL A 314 4.12 -2.70 1.93
C VAL A 314 3.72 -1.85 3.13
N PRO A 315 4.64 -1.53 4.05
CA PRO A 315 4.31 -0.63 5.15
C PRO A 315 4.14 0.80 4.61
N ILE A 316 2.92 1.33 4.74
CA ILE A 316 2.60 2.74 4.51
C ILE A 316 2.57 3.42 5.88
N THR A 317 3.35 4.49 6.06
CA THR A 317 3.64 5.06 7.40
C THR A 317 2.51 5.98 7.88
N LEU A 318 1.82 5.64 8.98
CA LEU A 318 0.58 6.33 9.40
C LEU A 318 0.59 6.73 10.89
N TYR A 319 1.04 7.96 11.17
CA TYR A 319 0.93 8.58 12.50
C TYR A 319 -0.28 9.52 12.60
N LYS A 320 -0.51 10.34 11.57
CA LYS A 320 -1.74 11.12 11.35
C LYS A 320 -2.55 10.60 10.17
N SER A 321 -3.81 11.01 10.15
CA SER A 321 -4.67 10.90 8.97
C SER A 321 -4.01 11.54 7.76
N LYS A 322 -3.78 10.74 6.73
CA LYS A 322 -3.28 11.22 5.44
C LYS A 322 -4.40 11.30 4.42
N PRO A 323 -4.38 12.30 3.53
CA PRO A 323 -5.29 12.29 2.40
C PRO A 323 -5.04 11.01 1.58
N LEU A 324 -6.09 10.39 1.05
CA LEU A 324 -5.99 9.13 0.31
C LEU A 324 -5.00 9.22 -0.87
N SER A 325 -4.92 10.38 -1.53
CA SER A 325 -3.95 10.64 -2.61
C SER A 325 -2.50 10.41 -2.17
N TYR A 326 -2.18 10.65 -0.90
CA TYR A 326 -0.86 10.40 -0.33
C TYR A 326 -0.55 8.89 -0.29
N ALA A 327 -1.43 8.10 0.33
CA ALA A 327 -1.23 6.64 0.43
C ALA A 327 -1.17 5.97 -0.95
N ILE A 328 -1.92 6.48 -1.94
CA ILE A 328 -1.83 5.99 -3.32
C ILE A 328 -0.44 6.24 -3.92
N VAL A 329 0.14 7.42 -3.70
CA VAL A 329 1.51 7.71 -4.18
C VAL A 329 2.52 6.83 -3.45
N GLU A 330 2.34 6.56 -2.15
CA GLU A 330 3.20 5.66 -1.36
C GLU A 330 3.17 4.25 -1.97
N ALA A 331 1.96 3.72 -2.14
CA ALA A 331 1.73 2.41 -2.71
C ALA A 331 2.32 2.29 -4.12
N ARG A 332 2.22 3.35 -4.95
CA ARG A 332 2.86 3.40 -6.28
C ARG A 332 4.37 3.27 -6.21
N ILE A 333 5.02 4.02 -5.32
CA ILE A 333 6.48 4.00 -5.17
C ILE A 333 6.95 2.64 -4.68
N TYR A 334 6.28 2.10 -3.66
CA TYR A 334 6.61 0.78 -3.13
C TYR A 334 6.36 -0.32 -4.16
N LEU A 335 5.23 -0.29 -4.88
CA LEU A 335 4.96 -1.24 -5.95
C LEU A 335 6.08 -1.17 -7.00
N ALA A 336 6.51 0.02 -7.42
CA ALA A 336 7.63 0.15 -8.34
C ALA A 336 8.92 -0.49 -7.78
N SER A 337 9.24 -0.28 -6.50
CA SER A 337 10.37 -0.95 -5.85
C SER A 337 10.23 -2.48 -5.87
N MET A 338 9.04 -3.00 -5.60
CA MET A 338 8.74 -4.43 -5.63
C MET A 338 8.89 -5.03 -7.03
N LEU A 339 8.44 -4.30 -8.06
CA LEU A 339 8.60 -4.72 -9.45
C LEU A 339 10.08 -4.94 -9.79
N ALA A 340 10.95 -4.05 -9.31
CA ALA A 340 12.40 -4.19 -9.47
C ALA A 340 12.99 -5.39 -8.68
N GLN A 341 12.31 -5.84 -7.62
CA GLN A 341 12.74 -6.95 -6.76
C GLN A 341 12.15 -8.32 -7.16
N GLY A 342 11.42 -8.42 -8.27
CA GLY A 342 10.93 -9.70 -8.80
C GLY A 342 9.41 -9.82 -8.89
N LEU A 343 8.64 -8.84 -8.38
CA LEU A 343 7.18 -8.85 -8.56
C LEU A 343 6.80 -8.79 -10.05
N ASP A 344 7.60 -8.13 -10.91
CA ASP A 344 7.36 -8.11 -12.35
C ASP A 344 7.46 -9.51 -12.97
N HIS A 345 8.49 -10.28 -12.58
CA HIS A 345 8.66 -11.66 -13.02
C HIS A 345 7.48 -12.52 -12.53
N TRP A 346 7.12 -12.41 -11.24
CA TRP A 346 5.98 -13.12 -10.66
C TRP A 346 4.65 -12.80 -11.38
N LEU A 347 4.34 -11.52 -11.61
CA LEU A 347 3.12 -11.07 -12.30
C LEU A 347 3.09 -11.43 -13.80
N ARG A 348 4.26 -11.57 -14.46
CA ARG A 348 4.33 -11.87 -15.90
C ARG A 348 4.42 -13.34 -16.21
N GLU A 349 5.24 -14.09 -15.47
CA GLU A 349 5.68 -15.44 -15.83
C GLU A 349 5.03 -16.51 -14.97
N GLU A 350 4.73 -16.22 -13.70
CA GLU A 350 4.21 -17.22 -12.77
C GLU A 350 2.69 -17.12 -12.58
N ASN A 351 2.09 -15.95 -12.81
CA ASN A 351 0.68 -15.72 -12.50
C ASN A 351 -0.06 -14.91 -13.58
N HIS A 352 -0.72 -15.62 -14.48
CA HIS A 352 -1.24 -15.03 -15.71
C HIS A 352 -2.63 -14.38 -15.61
N TRP A 353 -3.39 -14.56 -14.53
CA TRP A 353 -4.85 -14.48 -14.63
C TRP A 353 -5.47 -13.25 -14.01
N CYS A 354 -5.28 -13.04 -12.70
CA CYS A 354 -5.92 -11.94 -12.00
C CYS A 354 -5.17 -11.63 -10.69
N VAL A 355 -5.41 -10.45 -10.14
CA VAL A 355 -4.81 -10.00 -8.87
C VAL A 355 -5.94 -9.52 -7.95
N VAL A 356 -5.78 -9.77 -6.65
CA VAL A 356 -6.57 -9.15 -5.58
C VAL A 356 -5.61 -8.39 -4.68
N VAL A 357 -6.02 -7.21 -4.24
CA VAL A 357 -5.29 -6.43 -3.25
C VAL A 357 -6.13 -6.36 -1.99
N HIS A 358 -5.52 -6.65 -0.84
CA HIS A 358 -6.11 -6.43 0.47
C HIS A 358 -5.24 -5.42 1.23
N ALA A 359 -5.87 -4.52 1.97
CA ALA A 359 -5.21 -3.53 2.79
C ALA A 359 -5.74 -3.61 4.22
N GLU A 360 -4.83 -3.57 5.18
CA GLU A 360 -5.16 -3.54 6.61
C GLU A 360 -4.28 -2.54 7.37
N ALA A 361 -4.70 -2.19 8.59
CA ALA A 361 -3.96 -1.29 9.46
C ALA A 361 -3.44 -2.05 10.67
N GLU A 362 -2.11 -2.06 10.84
CA GLU A 362 -1.46 -2.99 11.74
C GLU A 362 -0.18 -2.43 12.37
N ASN A 363 0.37 -3.13 13.35
CA ASN A 363 1.73 -2.87 13.83
C ASN A 363 2.66 -3.92 13.24
N VAL A 364 3.38 -3.55 12.20
CA VAL A 364 4.32 -4.47 11.56
C VAL A 364 5.70 -4.37 12.19
N GLU A 365 6.35 -5.52 12.31
CA GLU A 365 7.75 -5.58 12.65
C GLU A 365 8.56 -5.09 11.44
N MET A 366 9.23 -3.95 11.57
CA MET A 366 10.01 -3.34 10.51
C MET A 366 11.45 -3.06 10.92
N GLN A 367 12.34 -3.01 9.93
CA GLN A 367 13.71 -2.59 10.14
C GLN A 367 13.74 -1.07 10.31
N LEU A 368 13.94 -0.65 11.55
CA LEU A 368 14.13 0.74 11.93
C LEU A 368 15.63 1.02 12.00
N PHE A 369 16.00 2.30 11.88
CA PHE A 369 17.39 2.71 11.92
C PHE A 369 17.61 3.70 13.07
N ARG A 370 18.75 3.60 13.73
CA ARG A 370 19.16 4.55 14.79
C ARG A 370 20.64 4.83 14.64
N TYR A 371 21.01 6.10 14.68
CA TYR A 371 22.42 6.49 14.81
C TYR A 371 22.93 6.12 16.22
N THR A 372 24.09 5.49 16.24
CA THR A 372 24.86 5.30 17.47
C THR A 372 25.46 6.64 17.92
N PRO A 373 25.91 6.76 19.18
CA PRO A 373 26.62 7.95 19.64
C PRO A 373 27.85 8.34 18.79
N GLY A 374 28.41 7.40 18.02
CA GLY A 374 29.50 7.65 17.07
C GLY A 374 29.04 7.94 15.63
N GLY A 375 27.77 8.31 15.41
CA GLY A 375 27.23 8.67 14.09
C GLY A 375 27.01 7.49 13.13
N ALA A 376 27.34 6.26 13.52
CA ALA A 376 27.07 5.09 12.67
C ALA A 376 25.57 4.73 12.72
N LEU A 377 24.94 4.58 11.56
CA LEU A 377 23.56 4.11 11.43
C LEU A 377 23.50 2.59 11.73
N LYS A 378 22.69 2.20 12.72
CA LYS A 378 22.46 0.80 13.10
C LYS A 378 21.01 0.43 12.84
N ALA A 379 20.82 -0.66 12.09
CA ALA A 379 19.51 -1.28 11.92
C ALA A 379 19.10 -2.03 13.21
N TYR A 380 17.83 -1.92 13.58
CA TYR A 380 17.20 -2.73 14.61
C TYR A 380 15.78 -3.06 14.18
N THR A 381 15.20 -4.09 14.80
CA THR A 381 13.83 -4.49 14.49
C THR A 381 12.89 -3.93 15.56
N GLY A 382 11.79 -3.31 15.14
CA GLY A 382 10.79 -2.76 16.05
C GLY A 382 9.39 -2.77 15.42
N LEU A 383 8.37 -2.78 16.28
CA LEU A 383 6.98 -2.65 15.85
C LEU A 383 6.68 -1.19 15.53
N ALA A 384 6.07 -0.95 14.38
CA ALA A 384 5.58 0.37 14.00
C ALA A 384 4.23 0.27 13.30
N PRO A 385 3.37 1.28 13.50
CA PRO A 385 2.08 1.34 12.83
C PRO A 385 2.28 1.48 11.32
N ALA A 386 1.61 0.63 10.56
CA ALA A 386 1.62 0.67 9.11
C ALA A 386 0.25 0.29 8.55
N THR A 387 -0.08 0.82 7.37
CA THR A 387 -1.03 0.13 6.50
C THR A 387 -0.27 -0.88 5.67
N VAL A 388 -0.71 -2.13 5.71
CA VAL A 388 -0.08 -3.26 5.00
C VAL A 388 -0.93 -3.56 3.78
N LEU A 389 -0.28 -3.58 2.61
CA LEU A 389 -0.89 -4.10 1.39
C LEU A 389 -0.48 -5.55 1.20
N HIS A 390 -1.45 -6.40 0.92
CA HIS A 390 -1.27 -7.80 0.56
C HIS A 390 -1.73 -7.98 -0.88
N VAL A 391 -0.83 -8.48 -1.73
CA VAL A 391 -1.13 -8.73 -3.15
C VAL A 391 -1.27 -10.23 -3.37
N PHE A 392 -2.47 -10.67 -3.68
CA PHE A 392 -2.77 -12.05 -3.99
C PHE A 392 -2.90 -12.18 -5.50
N SER A 393 -2.36 -13.25 -6.07
CA SER A 393 -2.76 -13.63 -7.41
C SER A 393 -3.55 -14.91 -7.32
N GLY A 394 -4.64 -14.97 -8.09
CA GLY A 394 -5.32 -16.23 -8.32
C GLY A 394 -4.28 -17.21 -8.88
N PRO A 395 -4.21 -18.43 -8.35
CA PRO A 395 -3.13 -19.35 -8.72
C PRO A 395 -3.12 -19.54 -10.24
N TRP A 396 -1.93 -19.62 -10.84
CA TRP A 396 -1.79 -20.25 -12.13
C TRP A 396 -2.22 -21.70 -12.00
N LEU A 397 -3.50 -21.95 -12.26
CA LEU A 397 -4.03 -23.29 -12.35
C LEU A 397 -4.31 -23.62 -13.81
N PRO A 398 -3.31 -23.94 -14.65
CA PRO A 398 -3.52 -24.77 -15.85
C PRO A 398 -4.39 -26.03 -15.63
N TRP A 399 -4.71 -26.36 -14.38
CA TRP A 399 -5.20 -27.60 -13.83
C TRP A 399 -6.66 -27.51 -13.39
N PHE A 400 -7.26 -26.30 -13.29
CA PHE A 400 -8.72 -26.18 -13.29
C PHE A 400 -9.22 -26.48 -14.70
N THR A 401 -9.09 -27.74 -15.12
CA THR A 401 -9.74 -28.20 -16.33
C THR A 401 -11.22 -28.29 -16.15
N ALA A 402 -11.71 -28.40 -14.90
CA ALA A 402 -13.12 -28.49 -14.54
C ALA A 402 -13.76 -27.10 -14.28
N ASN A 403 -14.80 -26.78 -15.04
CA ASN A 403 -15.75 -25.70 -14.81
C ASN A 403 -16.98 -26.29 -14.12
N VAL A 404 -17.43 -25.67 -13.03
CA VAL A 404 -18.59 -26.11 -12.26
C VAL A 404 -19.64 -25.00 -12.24
N THR A 405 -20.81 -25.28 -12.81
CA THR A 405 -21.95 -24.35 -12.84
C THR A 405 -23.17 -24.99 -12.16
N LEU A 406 -24.05 -24.15 -11.62
CA LEU A 406 -25.35 -24.59 -11.09
C LEU A 406 -26.44 -24.11 -12.07
N GLU A 407 -27.07 -25.04 -12.78
CA GLU A 407 -28.05 -24.78 -13.83
C GLU A 407 -29.34 -25.55 -13.54
N ASP A 408 -30.45 -24.84 -13.35
CA ASP A 408 -31.77 -25.43 -13.08
C ASP A 408 -31.78 -26.48 -11.95
N GLY A 409 -31.05 -26.21 -10.86
CA GLY A 409 -30.91 -27.11 -9.72
C GLY A 409 -29.97 -28.30 -9.95
N ARG A 410 -29.17 -28.26 -11.02
CA ARG A 410 -28.18 -29.28 -11.36
C ARG A 410 -26.78 -28.71 -11.30
N LEU A 411 -25.87 -29.46 -10.66
CA LEU A 411 -24.45 -29.17 -10.70
C LEU A 411 -23.89 -29.75 -12.01
N VAL A 412 -23.42 -28.88 -12.90
CA VAL A 412 -22.82 -29.24 -14.19
C VAL A 412 -21.32 -29.04 -14.07
N ILE A 413 -20.58 -30.13 -14.19
CA ILE A 413 -19.12 -30.16 -14.11
C ILE A 413 -18.59 -30.52 -15.50
N TYR A 414 -17.92 -29.59 -16.16
CA TYR A 414 -17.25 -29.83 -17.44
C TYR A 414 -15.75 -29.76 -17.25
N SER A 415 -15.02 -30.83 -17.53
CA SER A 415 -13.55 -30.84 -17.49
C SER A 415 -12.91 -31.13 -18.84
N LYS A 416 -11.83 -30.41 -19.21
CA LYS A 416 -10.98 -30.81 -20.37
C LYS A 416 -10.17 -32.10 -20.11
N ASN A 417 -10.01 -32.49 -18.85
CA ASN A 417 -9.40 -33.75 -18.46
C ASN A 417 -10.47 -34.81 -18.16
N ASN A 418 -10.09 -36.08 -18.25
CA ASN A 418 -10.96 -37.18 -17.87
C ASN A 418 -11.14 -37.21 -16.35
N ILE A 419 -12.33 -36.82 -15.88
CA ILE A 419 -12.65 -36.89 -14.45
C ILE A 419 -12.79 -38.36 -14.06
N THR A 420 -12.05 -38.76 -13.03
CA THR A 420 -12.05 -40.14 -12.50
C THR A 420 -12.92 -40.28 -11.27
N SER A 421 -13.02 -39.25 -10.45
CA SER A 421 -13.84 -39.26 -9.24
C SER A 421 -14.27 -37.84 -8.84
N ILE A 422 -15.38 -37.76 -8.12
CA ILE A 422 -15.82 -36.55 -7.41
C ILE A 422 -16.20 -37.01 -6.02
N LEU A 423 -15.59 -36.39 -5.01
CA LEU A 423 -15.77 -36.74 -3.60
C LEU A 423 -16.17 -35.48 -2.85
N VAL A 424 -17.03 -35.64 -1.84
CA VAL A 424 -17.39 -34.58 -0.90
C VAL A 424 -16.84 -34.96 0.46
N TYR A 425 -16.06 -34.07 1.05
CA TYR A 425 -15.48 -34.19 2.37
C TYR A 425 -16.16 -33.24 3.37
N GLY A 426 -16.07 -33.56 4.65
CA GLY A 426 -16.32 -32.60 5.71
C GLY A 426 -15.20 -32.63 6.75
N ALA A 427 -15.13 -31.58 7.58
CA ALA A 427 -14.12 -31.48 8.62
C ALA A 427 -14.44 -32.46 9.77
N GLY A 428 -13.56 -33.44 9.98
CA GLY A 428 -13.66 -34.39 11.07
C GLY A 428 -13.21 -33.82 12.42
N ILE A 429 -13.23 -34.68 13.44
CA ILE A 429 -12.67 -34.36 14.76
C ILE A 429 -11.14 -34.40 14.65
N GLY A 430 -10.50 -33.24 14.77
CA GLY A 430 -9.02 -33.12 14.76
C GLY A 430 -8.42 -32.79 13.39
N ASP A 431 -9.10 -31.97 12.58
CA ASP A 431 -8.67 -31.45 11.28
C ASP A 431 -8.52 -32.47 10.13
N ASP A 432 -8.78 -33.76 10.39
CA ASP A 432 -8.81 -34.79 9.34
C ASP A 432 -10.05 -34.62 8.45
N LEU A 433 -9.86 -34.69 7.12
CA LEU A 433 -10.97 -34.72 6.17
C LEU A 433 -11.67 -36.09 6.20
N VAL A 434 -13.00 -36.06 6.36
CA VAL A 434 -13.83 -37.27 6.35
C VAL A 434 -14.61 -37.35 5.04
N GLU A 435 -14.45 -38.45 4.33
CA GLU A 435 -15.20 -38.75 3.10
C GLU A 435 -16.69 -38.94 3.42
N LEU A 436 -17.54 -38.05 2.92
CA LEU A 436 -18.97 -38.10 3.14
C LEU A 436 -19.65 -38.86 2.00
N VAL A 437 -19.52 -38.34 0.78
CA VAL A 437 -20.28 -38.82 -0.39
C VAL A 437 -19.38 -38.86 -1.62
N GLY A 438 -19.49 -39.92 -2.42
CA GLY A 438 -18.90 -40.00 -3.75
C GLY A 438 -19.96 -39.83 -4.84
N VAL A 439 -19.62 -39.11 -5.92
CA VAL A 439 -20.45 -39.07 -7.12
C VAL A 439 -19.94 -40.09 -8.12
N ALA A 440 -20.83 -40.96 -8.61
CA ALA A 440 -20.49 -42.03 -9.53
C ALA A 440 -21.26 -41.90 -10.86
N LYS A 441 -20.77 -42.61 -11.88
CA LYS A 441 -21.47 -42.81 -13.16
C LYS A 441 -22.80 -43.53 -12.93
N PRO A 442 -23.83 -43.33 -13.78
CA PRO A 442 -25.06 -44.11 -13.71
C PRO A 442 -24.78 -45.62 -13.66
N GLY A 443 -25.33 -46.31 -12.65
CA GLY A 443 -25.14 -47.75 -12.42
C GLY A 443 -23.82 -48.15 -11.74
N ALA A 444 -23.00 -47.20 -11.30
CA ALA A 444 -21.76 -47.44 -10.55
C ALA A 444 -21.88 -46.95 -9.11
N PHE A 445 -21.02 -47.47 -8.22
CA PHE A 445 -20.97 -47.06 -6.81
C PHE A 445 -19.57 -47.17 -6.22
N TYR A 446 -19.34 -46.44 -5.13
CA TYR A 446 -18.12 -46.55 -4.33
C TYR A 446 -18.34 -47.57 -3.19
N PRO A 447 -17.54 -48.66 -3.12
CA PRO A 447 -17.65 -49.60 -2.03
C PRO A 447 -17.36 -48.94 -0.67
N GLY A 448 -18.31 -49.02 0.27
CA GLY A 448 -18.14 -48.47 1.62
C GLY A 448 -18.38 -46.96 1.76
N LEU A 449 -18.62 -46.25 0.64
CA LEU A 449 -18.90 -44.82 0.63
C LEU A 449 -20.31 -44.56 0.07
N GLU A 450 -21.03 -43.62 0.70
CA GLU A 450 -22.36 -43.23 0.23
C GLU A 450 -22.24 -42.64 -1.17
N THR A 451 -23.07 -43.13 -2.10
CA THR A 451 -22.92 -42.80 -3.53
C THR A 451 -24.14 -42.06 -4.03
N VAL A 452 -23.90 -40.93 -4.69
CA VAL A 452 -24.89 -40.23 -5.53
C VAL A 452 -24.57 -40.48 -6.99
N GLU A 453 -25.47 -41.15 -7.71
CA GLU A 453 -25.32 -41.29 -9.16
C GLU A 453 -25.54 -39.95 -9.86
N ALA A 454 -24.62 -39.61 -10.77
CA ALA A 454 -24.80 -38.50 -11.69
C ALA A 454 -25.97 -38.78 -12.65
N LEU A 455 -26.73 -37.74 -13.02
CA LEU A 455 -27.74 -37.82 -14.07
C LEU A 455 -27.12 -38.10 -15.44
N ASN A 456 -25.93 -37.54 -15.66
CA ASN A 456 -25.13 -37.78 -16.85
C ASN A 456 -23.65 -37.79 -16.47
N TRP A 457 -22.87 -38.68 -17.09
CA TRP A 457 -21.42 -38.69 -16.98
C TRP A 457 -20.84 -39.20 -18.30
N THR A 458 -20.57 -38.28 -19.23
CA THR A 458 -19.91 -38.58 -20.49
C THR A 458 -18.43 -38.24 -20.39
N THR A 459 -17.58 -39.12 -20.94
CA THR A 459 -16.14 -38.90 -21.06
C THR A 459 -15.76 -39.10 -22.53
N GLU A 460 -15.28 -38.04 -23.15
CA GLU A 460 -14.83 -37.99 -24.55
C GLU A 460 -13.33 -37.66 -24.62
N TYR A 461 -12.74 -37.73 -25.82
CA TYR A 461 -11.31 -37.43 -26.02
C TYR A 461 -10.91 -36.00 -25.59
N ASN A 462 -11.88 -35.08 -25.55
CA ASN A 462 -11.67 -33.67 -25.20
C ASN A 462 -12.13 -33.31 -23.77
N GLY A 463 -12.54 -34.29 -22.95
CA GLY A 463 -12.97 -33.99 -21.59
C GLY A 463 -14.06 -34.89 -21.00
N SER A 464 -14.59 -34.47 -19.85
CA SER A 464 -15.74 -35.06 -19.18
C SER A 464 -16.84 -34.03 -18.94
N LEU A 465 -18.10 -34.42 -19.14
CA LEU A 465 -19.28 -33.66 -18.74
C LEU A 465 -20.08 -34.48 -17.75
N ILE A 466 -20.28 -33.93 -16.56
CA ILE A 466 -20.96 -34.59 -15.45
C ILE A 466 -22.10 -33.68 -15.01
N VAL A 467 -23.30 -34.24 -14.88
CA VAL A 467 -24.49 -33.52 -14.46
C VAL A 467 -25.05 -34.22 -13.24
N ILE A 468 -25.20 -33.50 -12.13
CA ILE A 468 -25.60 -34.04 -10.83
C ILE A 468 -26.84 -33.27 -10.37
N GLU A 469 -27.84 -33.96 -9.85
CA GLU A 469 -28.96 -33.30 -9.18
C GLU A 469 -28.48 -32.73 -7.84
N TYR A 470 -28.43 -31.40 -7.72
CA TYR A 470 -27.78 -30.74 -6.58
C TYR A 470 -28.47 -31.03 -5.26
N SER A 471 -29.81 -31.02 -5.24
CA SER A 471 -30.61 -31.36 -4.05
C SER A 471 -30.34 -32.78 -3.54
N LYS A 472 -30.17 -33.74 -4.47
CA LYS A 472 -29.85 -35.12 -4.12
C LYS A 472 -28.43 -35.24 -3.56
N LEU A 473 -27.46 -34.53 -4.15
CA LEU A 473 -26.10 -34.48 -3.64
C LEU A 473 -26.06 -33.90 -2.23
N LEU A 474 -26.64 -32.71 -2.04
CA LEU A 474 -26.63 -32.02 -0.76
C LEU A 474 -27.37 -32.83 0.32
N GLY A 475 -28.54 -33.40 0.00
CA GLY A 475 -29.28 -34.24 0.96
C GLY A 475 -28.49 -35.47 1.42
N ALA A 476 -27.76 -36.14 0.52
CA ALA A 476 -26.89 -37.25 0.91
C ALA A 476 -25.72 -36.81 1.78
N VAL A 477 -25.12 -35.66 1.47
CA VAL A 477 -24.01 -35.08 2.25
C VAL A 477 -24.48 -34.72 3.66
N GLU A 478 -25.61 -34.04 3.79
CA GLU A 478 -26.20 -33.66 5.09
C GLU A 478 -26.59 -34.87 5.93
N GLU A 479 -27.21 -35.89 5.31
CA GLU A 479 -27.57 -37.13 6.00
C GLU A 479 -26.32 -37.84 6.54
N LYS A 480 -25.27 -37.97 5.72
CA LYS A 480 -24.01 -38.58 6.14
C LYS A 480 -23.31 -37.77 7.21
N ALA A 481 -23.19 -36.46 7.02
CA ALA A 481 -22.54 -35.55 7.95
C ALA A 481 -23.22 -35.59 9.33
N SER A 482 -24.55 -35.57 9.36
CA SER A 482 -25.34 -35.70 10.59
C SER A 482 -25.06 -37.02 11.33
N ARG A 483 -24.96 -38.16 10.61
CA ARG A 483 -24.60 -39.45 11.23
C ARG A 483 -23.20 -39.46 11.84
N LEU A 484 -22.28 -38.69 11.29
CA LEU A 484 -20.88 -38.63 11.72
C LEU A 484 -20.60 -37.47 12.69
N GLY A 485 -21.56 -36.60 12.96
CA GLY A 485 -21.35 -35.39 13.77
C GLY A 485 -20.42 -34.38 13.08
N VAL A 486 -20.42 -34.35 11.75
CA VAL A 486 -19.65 -33.41 10.92
C VAL A 486 -20.56 -32.24 10.58
N GLU A 487 -20.10 -31.02 10.85
CA GLU A 487 -20.82 -29.79 10.54
C GLU A 487 -20.33 -29.17 9.22
N PRO A 488 -21.16 -28.40 8.50
CA PRO A 488 -20.72 -27.64 7.34
C PRO A 488 -19.63 -26.60 7.71
N PRO A 489 -18.83 -26.12 6.74
CA PRO A 489 -18.96 -26.32 5.29
C PRO A 489 -18.42 -27.69 4.83
N PHE A 490 -18.94 -28.16 3.69
CA PHE A 490 -18.43 -29.37 3.04
C PHE A 490 -17.56 -29.00 1.83
N LEU A 491 -16.57 -29.84 1.50
CA LEU A 491 -15.64 -29.61 0.40
C LEU A 491 -15.89 -30.62 -0.72
N LEU A 492 -16.38 -30.16 -1.88
CA LEU A 492 -16.45 -30.95 -3.10
C LEU A 492 -15.12 -30.88 -3.84
N VAL A 493 -14.53 -32.04 -4.11
CA VAL A 493 -13.27 -32.18 -4.83
C VAL A 493 -13.47 -33.03 -6.08
N VAL A 494 -13.04 -32.52 -7.23
CA VAL A 494 -13.05 -33.22 -8.51
C VAL A 494 -11.65 -33.73 -8.82
N TRP A 495 -11.53 -34.98 -9.23
CA TRP A 495 -10.24 -35.66 -9.45
C TRP A 495 -10.08 -36.15 -10.89
N SER A 496 -8.84 -36.24 -11.37
CA SER A 496 -8.43 -36.93 -12.59
C SER A 496 -7.16 -37.74 -12.36
N GLY A 497 -7.31 -39.06 -12.32
CA GLY A 497 -6.25 -39.96 -11.90
C GLY A 497 -5.94 -39.77 -10.41
N ASP A 498 -4.68 -39.45 -10.12
CA ASP A 498 -4.14 -39.15 -8.80
C ASP A 498 -4.08 -37.64 -8.50
N ARG A 499 -4.70 -36.81 -9.35
CA ARG A 499 -4.62 -35.34 -9.24
C ARG A 499 -5.97 -34.72 -8.95
N GLU A 500 -5.97 -33.77 -8.03
CA GLU A 500 -7.09 -32.85 -7.79
C GLU A 500 -7.18 -31.85 -8.94
N LEU A 501 -8.38 -31.69 -9.48
CA LEU A 501 -8.69 -30.77 -10.58
C LEU A 501 -9.48 -29.56 -10.12
N TYR A 502 -10.28 -29.66 -9.07
CA TYR A 502 -11.18 -28.59 -8.65
C TYR A 502 -11.66 -28.79 -7.21
N GLU A 503 -11.84 -27.68 -6.49
CA GLU A 503 -12.37 -27.64 -5.13
C GLU A 503 -13.49 -26.58 -5.02
N MET A 504 -14.57 -26.92 -4.33
CA MET A 504 -15.67 -25.99 -4.05
C MET A 504 -16.27 -26.26 -2.67
N LEU A 505 -16.53 -25.19 -1.93
CA LEU A 505 -17.30 -25.28 -0.69
C LEU A 505 -18.79 -25.43 -1.00
N LEU A 506 -19.39 -26.48 -0.46
CA LEU A 506 -20.83 -26.69 -0.41
C LEU A 506 -21.33 -26.22 0.96
N VAL A 507 -22.18 -25.19 0.93
CA VAL A 507 -22.83 -24.65 2.12
C VAL A 507 -24.33 -24.98 2.03
N PRO A 508 -24.90 -25.72 3.00
CA PRO A 508 -26.34 -25.87 3.14
C PRO A 508 -27.03 -24.52 3.07
N ARG A 509 -28.16 -24.44 2.37
CA ARG A 509 -29.01 -23.26 2.47
C ARG A 509 -29.59 -23.23 3.87
N ASP A 510 -29.25 -22.21 4.65
CA ASP A 510 -30.08 -21.85 5.79
C ASP A 510 -31.52 -21.64 5.28
N ASN A 511 -32.51 -21.95 6.12
CA ASN A 511 -33.94 -21.82 5.79
C ASN A 511 -34.40 -20.37 5.48
N GLY A 512 -33.49 -19.45 5.16
CA GLY A 512 -33.68 -18.03 4.90
C GLY A 512 -33.24 -17.49 3.53
N GLY A 513 -32.71 -18.28 2.57
CA GLY A 513 -32.48 -17.81 1.19
C GLY A 513 -31.36 -18.50 0.41
#